data_AF-A0A7S4L8E1-F1
#
_entry.id   AF-A0A7S4L8E1-F1
#
_cell.length_a   1.000
_cell.length_b   1.000
_cell.length_c   1.000
_cell.angle_alpha   90.00
_cell.angle_beta   90.00
_cell.angle_gamma   90.00
#
_symmetry.space_group_name_H-M   'P 1'
#
loop_
_entity.id
_entity.type
_entity.pdbx_description
1 polymer ?
#
loop_
_entity_poly.entity_id
_entity_poly.type
_entity_poly.pdbx_seq_one_letter_code
_entity_poly.pdbx_strand_id
1 'polypeptide(L)'
;PNSNPFSCFLQHPKADCWPAVAVLKACNQAIIAPYVTRLKNNLEGHLPFNSARNGWTISIEIKQDKIIVTHKKKETAAPEAIDVFGQFDFEWKIHIELERETMGVMVGGLKDGIECVQLGIEKEIKDELGKKIFQNDIADFKNILSSCLSPCEDIGDLDKKIKRLKEKIHRHQLKLKEKTGKEDEKKRRAKKEAQNRQKKELQKLKKSMESGELLEGDKLKMYEALAALEKGNDDL
;
A
#
# COMPACT_ATOMS: atom_id res chain seq x y z
N PRO A 1 18.76 8.11 -42.29
CA PRO A 1 18.60 6.71 -41.84
C PRO A 1 18.45 6.66 -40.31
N ASN A 2 17.20 6.56 -39.83
CA ASN A 2 16.89 6.40 -38.41
C ASN A 2 17.20 4.96 -37.99
N SER A 3 18.48 4.67 -37.70
CA SER A 3 18.83 3.41 -37.05
C SER A 3 18.24 3.44 -35.65
N ASN A 4 17.22 2.62 -35.41
CA ASN A 4 16.65 2.42 -34.08
C ASN A 4 17.80 2.02 -33.14
N PRO A 5 18.18 2.83 -32.13
CA PRO A 5 19.32 2.53 -31.27
C PRO A 5 19.15 1.19 -30.52
N PHE A 6 17.92 0.68 -30.42
CA PHE A 6 17.63 -0.63 -29.86
C PHE A 6 18.02 -1.81 -30.77
N SER A 7 18.21 -1.62 -32.09
CA SER A 7 18.60 -2.73 -32.98
C SER A 7 20.04 -3.16 -32.75
N CYS A 8 20.96 -2.23 -32.46
CA CYS A 8 22.33 -2.54 -32.08
C CYS A 8 22.42 -3.18 -30.67
N PHE A 9 21.47 -2.85 -29.79
CA PHE A 9 21.39 -3.41 -28.44
C PHE A 9 21.07 -4.91 -28.43
N LEU A 10 20.08 -5.35 -29.22
CA LEU A 10 19.68 -6.77 -29.29
C LEU A 10 20.72 -7.65 -30.01
N GLN A 11 21.59 -7.05 -30.82
CA GLN A 11 22.61 -7.76 -31.61
C GLN A 11 23.96 -7.86 -30.90
N HIS A 12 24.14 -7.24 -29.74
CA HIS A 12 25.41 -7.27 -29.03
C HIS A 12 25.60 -8.65 -28.34
N PRO A 13 26.70 -9.39 -28.59
CA PRO A 13 26.95 -10.73 -28.03
C PRO A 13 27.15 -10.76 -26.50
N LYS A 14 26.96 -9.60 -25.85
CA LYS A 14 27.09 -9.33 -24.41
C LYS A 14 25.89 -8.51 -23.91
N ALA A 15 24.72 -8.67 -24.53
CA ALA A 15 23.50 -7.92 -24.16
C ALA A 15 23.17 -8.03 -22.66
N ASP A 16 23.49 -9.16 -22.02
CA ASP A 16 23.24 -9.39 -20.60
C ASP A 16 24.04 -8.53 -19.62
N CYS A 17 25.18 -7.98 -20.04
CA CYS A 17 26.01 -7.09 -19.24
C CYS A 17 25.85 -5.61 -19.62
N TRP A 18 24.86 -5.30 -20.48
CA TRP A 18 24.59 -3.92 -20.82
C TRP A 18 23.97 -3.17 -19.63
N PRO A 19 24.40 -1.93 -19.35
CA PRO A 19 23.86 -1.12 -18.27
C PRO A 19 22.35 -1.11 -18.19
N ALA A 20 21.66 -0.94 -19.32
CA ALA A 20 20.20 -0.93 -19.37
C ALA A 20 19.57 -2.26 -18.93
N VAL A 21 20.24 -3.40 -19.16
CA VAL A 21 19.76 -4.72 -18.71
C VAL A 21 19.97 -4.92 -17.22
N ALA A 22 21.11 -4.50 -16.67
CA ALA A 22 21.35 -4.50 -15.23
C ALA A 22 20.33 -3.60 -14.51
N VAL A 23 20.05 -2.44 -15.09
CA VAL A 23 19.03 -1.49 -14.62
C VAL A 23 17.65 -2.10 -14.71
N LEU A 24 17.26 -2.72 -15.83
CA LEU A 24 15.97 -3.39 -15.96
C LEU A 24 15.83 -4.60 -15.00
N LYS A 25 16.92 -5.30 -14.71
CA LYS A 25 16.99 -6.38 -13.70
C LYS A 25 16.92 -5.84 -12.27
N ALA A 26 17.44 -4.64 -11.99
CA ALA A 26 17.32 -3.97 -10.69
C ALA A 26 15.94 -3.32 -10.52
N CYS A 27 15.38 -2.78 -11.60
CA CYS A 27 14.01 -2.27 -11.71
C CYS A 27 12.98 -3.40 -11.89
N ASN A 28 13.41 -4.65 -11.73
CA ASN A 28 12.59 -5.82 -11.95
C ASN A 28 11.37 -5.76 -11.02
N GLN A 29 10.22 -6.15 -11.56
CA GLN A 29 8.94 -6.15 -10.85
C GLN A 29 9.05 -6.89 -9.51
N ALA A 30 9.96 -7.86 -9.37
CA ALA A 30 10.21 -8.56 -8.11
C ALA A 30 10.58 -7.66 -6.93
N ILE A 31 11.22 -6.51 -7.17
CA ILE A 31 11.55 -5.53 -6.12
C ILE A 31 10.43 -4.50 -6.00
N ILE A 32 9.98 -3.91 -7.12
CA ILE A 32 9.02 -2.81 -7.10
C ILE A 32 7.61 -3.27 -6.73
N ALA A 33 7.15 -4.40 -7.25
CA ALA A 33 5.76 -4.84 -7.13
C ALA A 33 5.31 -5.09 -5.68
N PRO A 34 6.07 -5.80 -4.82
CA PRO A 34 5.65 -6.00 -3.43
C PRO A 34 5.43 -4.70 -2.65
N TYR A 35 6.22 -3.66 -2.94
CA TYR A 35 6.09 -2.35 -2.27
C TYR A 35 4.96 -1.54 -2.83
N VAL A 36 4.80 -1.51 -4.15
CA VAL A 36 3.62 -0.95 -4.79
C VAL A 36 2.35 -1.58 -4.23
N THR A 37 2.32 -2.91 -4.08
CA THR A 37 1.19 -3.63 -3.48
C THR A 37 0.98 -3.22 -2.03
N ARG A 38 2.04 -3.07 -1.23
CA ARG A 38 1.92 -2.57 0.14
C ARG A 38 1.34 -1.15 0.18
N LEU A 39 1.91 -0.23 -0.59
CA LEU A 39 1.45 1.16 -0.70
C LEU A 39 -0.03 1.21 -1.10
N LYS A 40 -0.41 0.38 -2.08
CA LYS A 40 -1.80 0.25 -2.51
C LYS A 40 -2.68 -0.24 -1.37
N ASN A 41 -2.35 -1.36 -0.73
CA ASN A 41 -3.18 -1.94 0.33
C ASN A 41 -3.36 -0.97 1.52
N ASN A 42 -2.32 -0.21 1.86
CA ASN A 42 -2.39 0.79 2.93
C ASN A 42 -3.27 1.97 2.52
N LEU A 43 -3.16 2.46 1.29
CA LEU A 43 -3.94 3.61 0.81
C LEU A 43 -5.39 3.23 0.51
N GLU A 44 -5.64 2.07 -0.08
CA GLU A 44 -6.95 1.58 -0.51
C GLU A 44 -7.92 1.41 0.68
N GLY A 45 -7.40 1.08 1.86
CA GLY A 45 -8.20 1.01 3.09
C GLY A 45 -8.74 2.36 3.58
N HIS A 46 -8.18 3.49 3.10
CA HIS A 46 -8.60 4.85 3.46
C HIS A 46 -9.21 5.60 2.29
N LEU A 47 -8.70 5.34 1.09
CA LEU A 47 -9.09 5.99 -0.16
C LEU A 47 -9.24 4.90 -1.22
N PRO A 48 -10.44 4.33 -1.44
CA PRO A 48 -10.62 3.24 -2.39
C PRO A 48 -10.41 3.71 -3.84
N PHE A 49 -9.59 3.01 -4.60
CA PHE A 49 -9.31 3.32 -6.00
C PHE A 49 -9.13 2.06 -6.83
N ASN A 50 -9.42 2.18 -8.13
CA ASN A 50 -9.21 1.14 -9.12
C ASN A 50 -7.97 1.42 -9.96
N SER A 51 -7.23 0.34 -10.24
CA SER A 51 -6.16 0.39 -11.22
C SER A 51 -6.72 0.51 -12.62
N ALA A 52 -6.16 1.45 -13.40
CA ALA A 52 -6.40 1.47 -14.83
C ALA A 52 -6.01 0.12 -15.45
N ARG A 53 -6.75 -0.30 -16.50
CA ARG A 53 -6.47 -1.56 -17.22
C ARG A 53 -5.05 -1.62 -17.78
N ASN A 54 -4.47 -0.46 -18.04
CA ASN A 54 -3.11 -0.33 -18.52
C ASN A 54 -2.20 -0.56 -17.31
N GLY A 55 -1.48 -1.69 -17.30
CA GLY A 55 -0.54 -2.02 -16.23
C GLY A 55 0.56 -0.97 -16.06
N TRP A 56 1.63 -1.35 -15.37
CA TRP A 56 2.79 -0.45 -15.21
C TRP A 56 3.42 -0.14 -16.57
N THR A 57 3.48 1.14 -16.92
CA THR A 57 4.22 1.62 -18.09
C THR A 57 5.65 1.92 -17.67
N ILE A 58 6.63 1.40 -18.41
CA ILE A 58 8.05 1.62 -18.14
C ILE A 58 8.61 2.47 -19.29
N SER A 59 9.20 3.61 -18.96
CA SER A 59 9.94 4.44 -19.92
C SER A 59 11.40 4.50 -19.53
N ILE A 60 12.28 4.23 -20.49
CA ILE A 60 13.74 4.33 -20.31
C ILE A 60 14.21 5.51 -21.18
N GLU A 61 14.85 6.48 -20.56
CA GLU A 61 15.49 7.60 -21.23
C GLU A 61 17.00 7.52 -21.01
N ILE A 62 17.76 7.42 -22.10
CA ILE A 62 19.21 7.36 -22.06
C ILE A 62 19.74 8.76 -22.41
N LYS A 63 20.31 9.45 -21.43
CA LYS A 63 20.98 10.75 -21.61
C LYS A 63 22.49 10.54 -21.70
N GLN A 64 23.21 11.63 -22.00
CA GLN A 64 24.67 11.60 -22.12
C GLN A 64 25.35 11.10 -20.85
N ASP A 65 24.87 11.56 -19.68
CA ASP A 65 25.53 11.29 -18.39
C ASP A 65 24.68 10.43 -17.45
N LYS A 66 23.48 10.00 -17.85
CA LYS A 66 22.62 9.17 -17.02
C LYS A 66 21.60 8.33 -17.79
N ILE A 67 21.19 7.21 -17.22
CA ILE A 67 20.02 6.44 -17.62
C ILE A 67 18.91 6.73 -16.62
N ILE A 68 17.74 7.07 -17.14
CA ILE A 68 16.55 7.32 -16.36
C ILE A 68 15.54 6.23 -16.65
N VAL A 69 15.05 5.56 -15.62
CA VAL A 69 13.93 4.62 -15.71
C VAL A 69 12.76 5.14 -14.91
N THR A 70 11.62 5.31 -15.59
CA THR A 70 10.38 5.74 -14.95
C THR A 70 9.33 4.66 -15.08
N HIS A 71 8.80 4.21 -13.94
CA HIS A 71 7.62 3.35 -13.88
C HIS A 71 6.41 4.21 -13.55
N LYS A 72 5.35 4.09 -14.34
CA LYS A 72 4.10 4.84 -14.16
C LYS A 72 2.91 3.90 -14.06
N LYS A 73 1.96 4.21 -13.19
CA LYS A 73 0.65 3.55 -13.16
C LYS A 73 -0.43 4.52 -12.75
N LYS A 74 -1.47 4.64 -13.58
CA LYS A 74 -2.63 5.47 -13.29
C LYS A 74 -3.67 4.68 -12.48
N GLU A 75 -4.29 5.37 -11.55
CA GLU A 75 -5.40 4.91 -10.75
C GLU A 75 -6.54 5.92 -10.82
N THR A 76 -7.76 5.45 -10.64
CA THR A 76 -8.98 6.26 -10.64
C THR A 76 -9.82 5.90 -9.42
N ALA A 77 -10.65 6.82 -8.94
CA ALA A 77 -11.59 6.55 -7.86
C ALA A 77 -12.39 5.26 -8.08
N ALA A 78 -12.53 4.44 -7.04
CA ALA A 78 -13.47 3.33 -7.06
C ALA A 78 -14.90 3.87 -6.97
N PRO A 79 -15.93 3.18 -7.51
CA PRO A 79 -17.31 3.65 -7.47
C PRO A 79 -17.77 4.07 -6.07
N GLU A 80 -17.46 3.27 -5.04
CA GLU A 80 -17.77 3.53 -3.64
C GLU A 80 -17.05 4.75 -3.06
N ALA A 81 -15.91 5.15 -3.64
CA ALA A 81 -15.17 6.32 -3.22
C ALA A 81 -15.72 7.62 -3.84
N ILE A 82 -16.45 7.54 -4.96
CA ILE A 82 -16.98 8.72 -5.65
C ILE A 82 -18.01 9.44 -4.78
N ASP A 83 -18.88 8.70 -4.09
CA ASP A 83 -19.93 9.30 -3.23
C ASP A 83 -19.35 10.03 -2.01
N VAL A 84 -18.20 9.56 -1.51
CA VAL A 84 -17.57 10.07 -0.27
C VAL A 84 -16.53 11.16 -0.58
N PHE A 85 -15.71 10.95 -1.60
CA PHE A 85 -14.52 11.75 -1.88
C PHE A 85 -14.59 12.52 -3.22
N GLY A 86 -15.63 12.27 -4.02
CA GLY A 86 -15.76 12.78 -5.38
C GLY A 86 -14.90 12.01 -6.38
N GLN A 87 -14.96 12.44 -7.64
CA GLN A 87 -14.17 11.83 -8.71
C GLN A 87 -12.71 12.30 -8.64
N PHE A 88 -11.79 11.34 -8.57
CA PHE A 88 -10.36 11.60 -8.57
C PHE A 88 -9.60 10.57 -9.41
N ASP A 89 -8.40 10.96 -9.80
CA ASP A 89 -7.46 10.18 -10.58
C ASP A 89 -6.06 10.57 -10.14
N PHE A 90 -5.14 9.61 -10.10
CA PHE A 90 -3.77 9.87 -9.69
C PHE A 90 -2.80 8.90 -10.37
N GLU A 91 -1.51 9.25 -10.41
CA GLU A 91 -0.48 8.43 -11.03
C GLU A 91 0.61 8.10 -10.00
N TRP A 92 0.90 6.81 -9.85
CA TRP A 92 2.12 6.34 -9.22
C TRP A 92 3.28 6.53 -10.19
N LYS A 93 4.31 7.25 -9.76
CA LYS A 93 5.53 7.45 -10.55
C LYS A 93 6.75 7.08 -9.71
N ILE A 94 7.52 6.11 -10.19
CA ILE A 94 8.79 5.71 -9.59
C ILE A 94 9.88 6.10 -10.57
N HIS A 95 10.73 7.03 -10.14
CA HIS A 95 11.81 7.56 -10.95
C HIS A 95 13.16 7.07 -10.40
N ILE A 96 13.92 6.40 -11.27
CA ILE A 96 15.23 5.81 -10.97
C ILE A 96 16.22 6.45 -11.92
N GLU A 97 17.21 7.16 -11.38
CA GLU A 97 18.29 7.74 -12.17
C GLU A 97 19.59 7.00 -11.86
N LEU A 98 20.35 6.71 -12.91
CA LEU A 98 21.65 6.05 -12.84
C LEU A 98 22.67 6.87 -13.60
N GLU A 99 23.64 7.41 -12.90
CA GLU A 99 24.70 8.20 -13.52
C GLU A 99 25.69 7.32 -14.30
N ARG A 100 26.27 7.89 -15.36
CA ARG A 100 27.19 7.18 -16.27
C ARG A 100 28.55 6.94 -15.64
N GLU A 101 29.02 7.83 -14.78
CA GLU A 101 30.27 7.62 -14.02
C GLU A 101 30.22 6.30 -13.24
N THR A 102 29.04 6.00 -12.71
CA THR A 102 28.70 4.76 -12.02
C THR A 102 28.62 3.54 -12.93
N MET A 103 28.34 3.73 -14.22
CA MET A 103 28.32 2.66 -15.22
C MET A 103 29.71 2.25 -15.70
N GLY A 104 30.70 3.15 -15.64
CA GLY A 104 32.10 2.86 -16.01
C GLY A 104 32.75 1.77 -15.15
N VAL A 105 32.24 1.59 -13.92
CA VAL A 105 32.70 0.57 -12.97
C VAL A 105 32.10 -0.82 -13.26
N MET A 106 31.17 -0.96 -14.23
CA MET A 106 30.44 -2.21 -14.46
C MET A 106 31.22 -3.36 -15.15
N VAL A 107 32.52 -3.19 -15.39
CA VAL A 107 33.42 -4.33 -15.64
C VAL A 107 33.93 -4.96 -14.33
N GLY A 108 33.69 -4.32 -13.18
CA GLY A 108 34.03 -4.82 -11.83
C GLY A 108 33.15 -4.24 -10.73
N GLY A 109 31.92 -4.74 -10.60
CA GLY A 109 31.04 -4.50 -9.42
C GLY A 109 30.34 -3.14 -9.40
N LEU A 110 29.05 -3.14 -9.05
CA LEU A 110 28.21 -1.95 -8.90
C LEU A 110 28.59 -1.23 -7.59
N LYS A 111 29.66 -0.43 -7.66
CA LYS A 111 30.25 0.16 -6.45
C LYS A 111 29.66 1.49 -5.99
N ASP A 112 28.86 2.20 -6.80
CA ASP A 112 28.29 3.48 -6.39
C ASP A 112 26.90 3.73 -7.00
N GLY A 113 26.16 4.70 -6.46
CA GLY A 113 25.14 5.53 -7.12
C GLY A 113 23.97 4.89 -7.90
N ILE A 114 22.99 4.31 -7.20
CA ILE A 114 21.60 4.37 -7.68
C ILE A 114 20.82 5.26 -6.73
N GLU A 115 20.45 6.46 -7.19
CA GLU A 115 19.62 7.38 -6.42
C GLU A 115 18.16 7.28 -6.87
N CYS A 116 17.27 7.00 -5.91
CA CYS A 116 15.84 7.15 -6.14
C CYS A 116 15.46 8.61 -5.91
N VAL A 117 15.41 9.38 -7.00
CA VAL A 117 15.28 10.84 -6.95
C VAL A 117 13.86 11.29 -6.58
N GLN A 118 12.82 10.56 -7.00
CA GLN A 118 11.44 11.02 -6.76
C GLN A 118 10.40 9.89 -6.77
N LEU A 119 9.68 9.77 -5.65
CA LEU A 119 8.31 9.23 -5.61
C LEU A 119 7.38 10.39 -5.29
N GLY A 120 6.40 10.60 -6.15
CA GLY A 120 5.39 11.64 -5.96
C GLY A 120 4.06 11.23 -6.58
N ILE A 121 2.99 11.80 -6.05
CA ILE A 121 1.69 11.84 -6.69
C ILE A 121 1.58 13.23 -7.32
N GLU A 122 1.34 13.31 -8.62
CA GLU A 122 1.16 14.60 -9.32
C GLU A 122 -0.19 15.28 -9.00
N LYS A 123 -1.07 14.65 -8.21
CA LYS A 123 -2.39 15.15 -7.80
C LYS A 123 -2.59 15.10 -6.28
N GLU A 124 -3.18 16.16 -5.75
CA GLU A 124 -3.32 16.43 -4.31
C GLU A 124 -4.35 15.51 -3.64
N ILE A 125 -3.90 14.67 -2.68
CA ILE A 125 -4.81 13.96 -1.77
C ILE A 125 -5.39 15.00 -0.81
N LYS A 126 -6.71 15.23 -0.80
CA LYS A 126 -7.33 16.23 0.08
C LYS A 126 -7.43 15.81 1.55
N ASP A 127 -7.43 14.51 1.81
CA ASP A 127 -7.55 13.96 3.16
C ASP A 127 -6.21 13.98 3.93
N GLU A 128 -6.19 14.66 5.08
CA GLU A 128 -4.99 14.81 5.93
C GLU A 128 -4.51 13.47 6.51
N LEU A 129 -5.42 12.54 6.81
CA LEU A 129 -5.06 11.21 7.30
C LEU A 129 -4.39 10.39 6.17
N GLY A 130 -4.99 10.38 4.98
CA GLY A 130 -4.44 9.79 3.77
C GLY A 130 -3.06 10.37 3.43
N LYS A 131 -2.87 11.70 3.51
CA LYS A 131 -1.56 12.35 3.34
C LYS A 131 -0.53 11.81 4.32
N LYS A 132 -0.87 11.71 5.61
CA LYS A 132 0.07 11.28 6.66
C LYS A 132 0.48 9.82 6.53
N ILE A 133 -0.47 8.92 6.25
CA ILE A 133 -0.19 7.49 6.02
C ILE A 133 0.71 7.34 4.80
N PHE A 134 0.39 8.08 3.73
CA PHE A 134 1.17 8.08 2.50
C PHE A 134 2.61 8.55 2.70
N GLN A 135 2.82 9.66 3.41
CA GLN A 135 4.16 10.19 3.70
C GLN A 135 5.03 9.19 4.47
N ASN A 136 4.46 8.50 5.45
CA ASN A 136 5.16 7.48 6.23
C ASN A 136 5.57 6.28 5.36
N ASP A 137 4.68 5.79 4.51
CA ASP A 137 4.99 4.67 3.62
C ASP A 137 5.99 5.05 2.53
N ILE A 138 5.96 6.29 2.02
CA ILE A 138 7.01 6.80 1.12
C ILE A 138 8.36 6.81 1.82
N ALA A 139 8.43 7.30 3.06
CA ALA A 139 9.69 7.38 3.80
C ALA A 139 10.28 5.97 4.02
N ASP A 140 9.44 5.02 4.42
CA ASP A 140 9.81 3.60 4.52
C ASP A 140 10.31 3.04 3.19
N PHE A 141 9.64 3.35 2.09
CA PHE A 141 10.04 2.88 0.77
C PHE A 141 11.37 3.48 0.31
N LYS A 142 11.61 4.77 0.55
CA LYS A 142 12.89 5.43 0.27
C LYS A 142 14.03 4.78 1.06
N ASN A 143 13.83 4.53 2.35
CA ASN A 143 14.82 3.86 3.20
C ASN A 143 15.16 2.46 2.70
N ILE A 144 14.14 1.73 2.27
CA ILE A 144 14.28 0.40 1.71
C ILE A 144 15.03 0.42 0.39
N LEU A 145 14.62 1.28 -0.55
CA LEU A 145 15.30 1.41 -1.84
C LEU A 145 16.75 1.78 -1.62
N SER A 146 17.04 2.79 -0.79
CA SER A 146 18.40 3.15 -0.42
C SER A 146 19.19 1.96 0.13
N SER A 147 18.60 1.11 0.97
CA SER A 147 19.26 -0.09 1.47
C SER A 147 19.55 -1.15 0.40
N CYS A 148 18.66 -1.29 -0.59
CA CYS A 148 18.80 -2.25 -1.70
C CYS A 148 19.75 -1.78 -2.78
N LEU A 149 19.79 -0.47 -2.97
CA LEU A 149 20.60 0.25 -3.95
C LEU A 149 21.97 0.64 -3.37
N SER A 150 22.23 0.32 -2.09
CA SER A 150 23.56 0.42 -1.52
C SER A 150 24.56 -0.40 -2.35
N PRO A 151 25.80 0.09 -2.51
CA PRO A 151 26.84 -0.58 -3.29
C PRO A 151 26.86 -2.09 -3.06
N CYS A 152 26.79 -2.85 -4.15
CA CYS A 152 26.88 -4.31 -4.11
C CYS A 152 28.24 -4.71 -4.66
N GLU A 153 29.00 -5.48 -3.87
CA GLU A 153 30.34 -5.91 -4.29
C GLU A 153 30.28 -6.82 -5.53
N ASP A 154 29.22 -7.63 -5.64
CA ASP A 154 28.93 -8.47 -6.81
C ASP A 154 27.43 -8.81 -6.96
N ILE A 155 27.07 -9.54 -8.03
CA ILE A 155 25.70 -10.01 -8.31
C ILE A 155 25.17 -10.93 -7.20
N GLY A 156 26.04 -11.74 -6.59
CA GLY A 156 25.68 -12.63 -5.49
C GLY A 156 25.31 -11.87 -4.20
N ASP A 157 25.95 -10.73 -3.94
CA ASP A 157 25.59 -9.81 -2.87
C ASP A 157 24.22 -9.17 -3.14
N LEU A 158 23.93 -8.76 -4.38
CA LEU A 158 22.62 -8.24 -4.76
C LEU A 158 21.51 -9.28 -4.54
N ASP A 159 21.70 -10.53 -4.94
CA ASP A 159 20.73 -11.61 -4.72
C ASP A 159 20.50 -11.88 -3.22
N LYS A 160 21.56 -11.85 -2.41
CA LYS A 160 21.45 -11.95 -0.94
C LYS A 160 20.66 -10.78 -0.35
N LYS A 161 20.91 -9.55 -0.82
CA LYS A 161 20.15 -8.36 -0.39
C LYS A 161 18.68 -8.46 -0.81
N ILE A 162 18.37 -8.88 -2.03
CA ILE A 162 17.01 -9.12 -2.52
C ILE A 162 16.31 -10.19 -1.67
N LYS A 163 16.99 -11.30 -1.34
CA LYS A 163 16.43 -12.36 -0.49
C LYS A 163 16.11 -11.84 0.92
N ARG A 164 17.06 -11.17 1.57
CA ARG A 164 16.86 -10.53 2.89
C ARG A 164 15.71 -9.53 2.86
N LEU A 165 15.54 -8.83 1.75
CA LEU A 165 14.46 -7.88 1.57
C LEU A 165 13.10 -8.57 1.49
N LYS A 166 12.96 -9.60 0.64
CA LYS A 166 11.73 -10.39 0.54
C LYS A 166 11.30 -10.93 1.91
N GLU A 167 12.26 -11.40 2.71
CA GLU A 167 12.00 -11.85 4.08
C GLU A 167 11.55 -10.70 5.02
N LYS A 168 12.18 -9.52 4.93
CA LYS A 168 11.75 -8.33 5.71
C LYS A 168 10.33 -7.91 5.35
N ILE A 169 10.01 -7.83 4.05
CA ILE A 169 8.65 -7.51 3.56
C ILE A 169 7.65 -8.52 4.12
N HIS A 170 7.94 -9.80 3.98
CA HIS A 170 7.05 -10.87 4.42
C HIS A 170 6.80 -10.82 5.94
N ARG A 171 7.84 -10.64 6.76
CA ARG A 171 7.70 -10.45 8.22
C ARG A 171 6.83 -9.24 8.56
N HIS A 172 6.96 -8.15 7.80
CA HIS A 172 6.17 -6.94 8.04
C HIS A 172 4.70 -7.15 7.66
N GLN A 173 4.42 -7.82 6.54
CA GLN A 173 3.07 -8.22 6.13
C GLN A 173 2.39 -9.12 7.17
N LEU A 174 3.13 -10.06 7.78
CA LEU A 174 2.63 -10.89 8.88
C LEU A 174 2.25 -10.05 10.10
N LYS A 175 3.12 -9.12 10.53
CA LYS A 175 2.83 -8.22 11.65
C LYS A 175 1.60 -7.35 11.42
N LEU A 176 1.37 -6.91 10.18
CA LEU A 176 0.16 -6.15 9.83
C LEU A 176 -1.09 -7.02 9.94
N LYS A 177 -1.08 -8.25 9.40
CA LYS A 177 -2.20 -9.20 9.52
C LYS A 177 -2.52 -9.56 10.97
N GLU A 178 -1.50 -9.70 11.81
CA GLU A 178 -1.70 -9.95 13.24
C GLU A 178 -2.33 -8.74 13.96
N LYS A 179 -1.93 -7.52 13.60
CA LYS A 179 -2.51 -6.29 14.16
C LYS A 179 -3.97 -6.12 13.77
N THR A 180 -4.30 -6.29 12.48
CA THR A 180 -5.68 -6.20 12.00
C THR A 180 -6.56 -7.28 12.63
N GLY A 181 -6.08 -8.53 12.70
CA GLY A 181 -6.80 -9.61 13.36
C GLY A 181 -7.09 -9.33 14.85
N LYS A 182 -6.13 -8.77 15.59
CA LYS A 182 -6.33 -8.37 16.99
C LYS A 182 -7.34 -7.24 17.14
N GLU A 183 -7.36 -6.29 16.20
CA GLU A 183 -8.29 -5.16 16.23
C GLU A 183 -9.72 -5.61 15.92
N ASP A 184 -9.91 -6.49 14.94
CA ASP A 184 -11.20 -7.09 14.62
C ASP A 184 -11.71 -7.96 15.78
N GLU A 185 -10.84 -8.74 16.41
CA GLU A 185 -11.21 -9.51 17.60
C GLU A 185 -11.63 -8.60 18.75
N LYS A 186 -10.94 -7.48 18.98
CA LYS A 186 -11.29 -6.48 19.99
C LYS A 186 -12.67 -5.86 19.70
N LYS A 187 -12.95 -5.50 18.44
CA LYS A 187 -14.27 -4.99 18.02
C LYS A 187 -15.38 -6.02 18.25
N ARG A 188 -15.14 -7.30 17.93
CA ARG A 188 -16.10 -8.39 18.16
C ARG A 188 -16.36 -8.63 19.66
N ARG A 189 -15.32 -8.59 20.50
CA ARG A 189 -15.48 -8.68 21.97
C ARG A 189 -16.30 -7.52 22.51
N ALA A 190 -16.01 -6.28 22.09
CA ALA A 190 -16.77 -5.11 22.50
C ALA A 190 -18.25 -5.18 22.08
N LYS A 191 -18.57 -5.60 20.84
CA LYS A 191 -19.96 -5.81 20.37
C LYS A 191 -20.68 -6.85 21.24
N LYS A 192 -20.02 -7.99 21.55
CA LYS A 192 -20.59 -9.04 22.39
C LYS A 192 -20.83 -8.59 23.84
N GLU A 193 -19.91 -7.81 24.41
CA GLU A 193 -20.09 -7.24 25.75
C GLU A 193 -21.25 -6.24 25.81
N ALA A 194 -21.37 -5.37 24.81
CA ALA A 194 -22.49 -4.43 24.71
C ALA A 194 -23.84 -5.16 24.62
N GLN A 195 -23.94 -6.19 23.76
CA GLN A 195 -25.13 -7.03 23.66
C GLN A 195 -25.47 -7.74 24.98
N ASN A 196 -24.46 -8.26 25.69
CA ASN A 196 -24.66 -8.90 26.99
C ASN A 196 -25.13 -7.91 28.06
N ARG A 197 -24.66 -6.65 28.05
CA ARG A 197 -25.15 -5.60 28.95
C ARG A 197 -26.61 -5.27 28.67
N GLN A 198 -26.96 -5.05 27.40
CA GLN A 198 -28.35 -4.80 26.98
C GLN A 198 -29.28 -5.95 27.39
N LYS A 199 -28.89 -7.22 27.17
CA LYS A 199 -29.69 -8.39 27.60
C LYS A 199 -29.89 -8.44 29.11
N LYS A 200 -28.87 -8.10 29.90
CA LYS A 200 -28.98 -8.05 31.37
C LYS A 200 -29.92 -6.93 31.83
N GLU A 201 -29.86 -5.75 31.22
CA GLU A 201 -30.80 -4.66 31.51
C GLU A 201 -32.23 -5.05 31.15
N LEU A 202 -32.44 -5.63 29.97
CA LEU A 202 -33.74 -6.13 29.55
C LEU A 202 -34.32 -7.17 30.52
N GLN A 203 -33.47 -8.08 31.03
CA GLN A 203 -33.89 -9.06 32.03
C GLN A 203 -34.23 -8.41 33.38
N LYS A 204 -33.49 -7.39 33.82
CA LYS A 204 -33.81 -6.64 35.04
C LYS A 204 -35.15 -5.93 34.91
N LEU A 205 -35.37 -5.25 33.79
CA LEU A 205 -36.64 -4.55 33.51
C LEU A 205 -37.82 -5.52 33.49
N LYS A 206 -37.69 -6.68 32.83
CA LYS A 206 -38.73 -7.74 32.85
C LYS A 206 -39.07 -8.20 34.26
N LYS A 207 -38.06 -8.42 35.12
CA LYS A 207 -38.28 -8.82 36.52
C LYS A 207 -39.01 -7.74 37.33
N SER A 208 -38.63 -6.47 37.17
CA SER A 208 -39.34 -5.36 37.83
C SER A 208 -40.80 -5.25 37.39
N MET A 209 -41.08 -5.52 36.11
CA MET A 209 -42.46 -5.57 35.59
C MET A 209 -43.27 -6.70 36.22
N GLU A 210 -42.71 -7.91 36.32
CA GLU A 210 -43.37 -9.07 36.93
C GLU A 210 -43.64 -8.89 38.43
N SER A 211 -42.79 -8.13 39.14
CA SER A 211 -42.96 -7.85 40.57
C SER A 211 -44.08 -6.85 40.89
N GLY A 212 -44.63 -6.15 39.90
CA GLY A 212 -45.73 -5.20 40.10
C GLY A 212 -45.32 -3.86 40.73
N GLU A 213 -44.02 -3.59 40.92
CA GLU A 213 -43.50 -2.38 41.57
C GLU A 213 -43.58 -1.09 40.71
N LEU A 214 -44.01 -1.19 39.45
CA LEU A 214 -44.01 -0.06 38.51
C LEU A 214 -45.37 0.63 38.41
N LEU A 215 -45.36 1.96 38.52
CA LEU A 215 -46.49 2.83 38.20
C LEU A 215 -46.85 2.71 36.71
N GLU A 216 -48.14 2.88 36.39
CA GLU A 216 -48.69 2.63 35.05
C GLU A 216 -48.05 3.52 33.97
N GLY A 217 -47.65 4.75 34.32
CA GLY A 217 -46.90 5.65 33.42
C GLY A 217 -45.46 5.22 33.13
N ASP A 218 -44.82 4.51 34.05
CA ASP A 218 -43.45 3.99 33.86
C ASP A 218 -43.44 2.73 33.01
N LYS A 219 -44.54 1.95 33.04
CA LYS A 219 -44.73 0.78 32.16
C LYS A 219 -44.69 1.18 30.68
N LEU A 220 -45.34 2.29 30.31
CA LEU A 220 -45.40 2.73 28.91
C LEU A 220 -44.01 3.12 28.36
N LYS A 221 -43.25 3.92 29.11
CA LYS A 221 -41.87 4.29 28.73
C LYS A 221 -40.96 3.06 28.64
N MET A 222 -41.21 2.05 29.47
CA MET A 222 -40.51 0.77 29.40
C MET A 222 -40.86 -0.04 28.15
N TYR A 223 -42.13 -0.10 27.75
CA TYR A 223 -42.54 -0.79 26.53
C TYR A 223 -41.96 -0.13 25.27
N GLU A 224 -41.89 1.19 25.23
CA GLU A 224 -41.23 1.93 24.15
C GLU A 224 -39.72 1.63 24.09
N ALA A 225 -39.06 1.57 25.25
CA ALA A 225 -37.65 1.19 25.33
C ALA A 225 -37.40 -0.26 24.88
N LEU A 226 -38.29 -1.20 25.23
CA LEU A 226 -38.21 -2.60 24.77
C LEU A 226 -38.41 -2.72 23.26
N ALA A 227 -39.40 -2.02 22.70
CA ALA A 227 -39.67 -2.01 21.27
C ALA A 227 -38.53 -1.39 20.45
N ALA A 228 -37.88 -0.34 20.98
CA ALA A 228 -36.69 0.26 20.35
C ALA A 228 -35.49 -0.69 20.38
N LEU A 229 -35.32 -1.46 21.45
CA LEU A 229 -34.24 -2.46 21.57
C LEU A 229 -34.48 -3.69 20.69
N GLU A 230 -35.73 -4.12 20.49
CA GLU A 230 -36.07 -5.23 19.58
C GLU A 230 -35.84 -4.83 18.11
N LYS A 231 -36.27 -3.63 17.71
CA LYS A 231 -36.03 -3.13 16.34
C LYS A 231 -34.54 -2.94 16.02
N GLY A 232 -33.75 -2.47 16.98
CA GLY A 232 -32.31 -2.31 16.80
C GLY A 232 -31.54 -3.63 16.62
N ASN A 233 -32.17 -4.78 16.82
CA ASN A 233 -31.53 -6.09 16.72
C ASN A 233 -31.71 -6.74 15.33
N ASP A 234 -32.63 -6.23 14.51
CA ASP A 234 -32.93 -6.75 13.16
C ASP A 234 -32.06 -6.09 12.06
N ASP A 235 -31.52 -4.90 12.31
CA ASP A 235 -30.66 -4.14 11.38
C ASP A 235 -29.14 -4.38 11.58
N LEU A 236 -28.72 -5.36 12.41
CA LEU A 236 -27.34 -5.49 12.95
C LEU A 236 -26.68 -6.88 12.87
#